data_AF-A0A261QM66-F1
#
_entry.id   AF-A0A261QM66-F1
#
_cell.length_a   1.000
_cell.length_b   1.000
_cell.length_c   1.000
_cell.angle_alpha   90.00
_cell.angle_beta   90.00
_cell.angle_gamma   90.00
#
_symmetry.space_group_name_H-M   'P 1'
#
loop_
_entity.id
_entity.type
_entity.pdbx_description
1 polymer ?
#
loop_
_entity_poly.entity_id
_entity_poly.type
_entity_poly.pdbx_seq_one_letter_code
_entity_poly.pdbx_strand_id
1 'polypeptide(L)'
;MNRYRKFLGFSIAFALLLTLFLPTSRTQAASIGESMVSYGKNFMGVRYVFGGTTPKGFDCSGFTQYVYKKHGVSIPRTTGEQYRVGTSVAKSQLKPGDLVFFKNTYKTGISHVGIYAGNNQVLNATTSKGIALVSLSNSYWGPKYAGAKRVVDGKFKDLSESHLAYEAIDDLTDKNIIQGFDDYTFRPNDPITRGQAAALINRVLKHQPTNISYFNDVSSSNRFAKDVAAMRESGIINGYPDGTYRPDAYITRTEMAVIAKRAFDLKLGDVTAASNGYKDVSSSYWAHEAVVAMKAIDQTGVFNTEKYYGTHRATRAVFSAALYNAMNF
;
A
#
# COMPACT_ATOMS: atom_id res chain seq x y z
N MET A 1 8.09 -36.35 73.48
CA MET A 1 9.37 -35.76 73.00
C MET A 1 9.20 -35.34 71.55
N ASN A 2 9.44 -34.06 71.26
CA ASN A 2 9.89 -33.41 70.00
C ASN A 2 9.82 -34.20 68.67
N ARG A 3 9.52 -33.64 67.49
CA ARG A 3 9.22 -32.28 67.00
C ARG A 3 8.98 -32.46 65.49
N TYR A 4 8.01 -31.71 64.96
CA TYR A 4 7.94 -31.09 63.62
C TYR A 4 8.96 -31.49 62.53
N ARG A 5 8.44 -31.83 61.34
CA ARG A 5 8.86 -31.33 60.00
C ARG A 5 7.75 -31.62 58.98
N LYS A 6 6.85 -30.67 58.75
CA LYS A 6 6.72 -29.87 57.52
C LYS A 6 6.72 -30.70 56.22
N PHE A 7 5.54 -30.94 55.65
CA PHE A 7 5.36 -30.80 54.20
C PHE A 7 4.20 -29.84 53.94
N LEU A 8 4.56 -28.77 53.26
CA LEU A 8 3.79 -27.57 52.98
C LEU A 8 3.30 -27.68 51.53
N GLY A 9 2.01 -27.43 51.31
CA GLY A 9 1.48 -26.88 50.05
C GLY A 9 1.37 -27.82 48.85
N PHE A 10 0.23 -28.51 48.72
CA PHE A 10 -0.34 -28.76 47.39
C PHE A 10 -1.13 -27.49 46.99
N SER A 11 -0.45 -26.57 46.34
CA SER A 11 -1.05 -25.37 45.77
C SER A 11 -1.81 -25.72 44.49
N ILE A 12 -3.12 -25.53 44.54
CA ILE A 12 -4.01 -25.00 43.48
C ILE A 12 -3.50 -25.25 42.05
N ALA A 13 -3.81 -26.41 41.51
CA ALA A 13 -3.74 -26.68 40.08
C ALA A 13 -5.09 -26.32 39.43
N PHE A 14 -5.41 -25.03 39.31
CA PHE A 14 -6.39 -24.53 38.32
C PHE A 14 -6.41 -22.99 38.27
N ALA A 15 -5.37 -22.36 37.74
CA ALA A 15 -5.45 -20.95 37.37
C ALA A 15 -4.42 -20.64 36.27
N LEU A 16 -4.89 -19.95 35.23
CA LEU A 16 -4.14 -19.39 34.09
C LEU A 16 -3.70 -20.37 33.00
N LEU A 17 -4.67 -20.77 32.16
CA LEU A 17 -4.44 -20.83 30.72
C LEU A 17 -5.51 -20.03 29.98
N LEU A 18 -5.61 -18.75 30.34
CA LEU A 18 -6.20 -17.74 29.46
C LEU A 18 -5.02 -16.97 28.85
N THR A 19 -4.34 -17.59 27.90
CA THR A 19 -3.44 -16.85 27.01
C THR A 19 -4.31 -15.81 26.31
N LEU A 20 -4.13 -14.55 26.71
CA LEU A 20 -4.63 -13.39 26.01
C LEU A 20 -4.30 -13.58 24.53
N PHE A 21 -5.31 -13.88 23.72
CA PHE A 21 -5.34 -13.42 22.34
C PHE A 21 -5.37 -11.90 22.44
N LEU A 22 -4.20 -11.29 22.62
CA LEU A 22 -4.03 -9.90 22.25
C LEU A 22 -4.21 -9.91 20.73
N PRO A 23 -5.28 -9.33 20.17
CA PRO A 23 -5.25 -9.02 18.77
C PRO A 23 -4.04 -8.12 18.62
N THR A 24 -3.00 -8.61 17.93
CA THR A 24 -2.01 -7.70 17.37
C THR A 24 -2.80 -6.83 16.42
N SER A 25 -3.30 -5.70 16.90
CA SER A 25 -3.79 -4.63 16.06
C SER A 25 -2.59 -4.25 15.22
N ARG A 26 -2.51 -4.82 14.01
CA ARG A 26 -1.53 -4.41 13.01
C ARG A 26 -1.72 -2.91 12.90
N THR A 27 -0.69 -2.14 13.22
CA THR A 27 -0.70 -0.70 12.93
C THR A 27 -0.63 -0.59 11.42
N GLN A 28 -1.80 -0.60 10.78
CA GLN A 28 -1.93 -0.41 9.34
C GLN A 28 -1.37 0.98 9.01
N ALA A 29 -0.54 1.06 7.97
CA ALA A 29 -0.07 2.36 7.49
C ALA A 29 -1.29 3.22 7.15
N ALA A 30 -1.37 4.43 7.70
CA ALA A 30 -2.52 5.30 7.50
C ALA A 30 -2.71 5.56 6.00
N SER A 31 -3.93 5.35 5.51
CA SER A 31 -4.31 5.68 4.14
C SER A 31 -4.14 7.18 3.86
N ILE A 32 -3.98 7.56 2.60
CA ILE A 32 -3.94 8.98 2.21
C ILE A 32 -5.20 9.73 2.69
N GLY A 33 -6.36 9.08 2.69
CA GLY A 33 -7.61 9.63 3.19
C GLY A 33 -7.59 9.93 4.69
N GLU A 34 -7.02 9.04 5.52
CA GLU A 34 -6.82 9.28 6.95
C GLU A 34 -5.80 10.41 7.20
N SER A 35 -4.73 10.47 6.40
CA SER A 35 -3.77 11.57 6.43
C SER A 35 -4.43 12.92 6.09
N MET A 36 -5.30 12.96 5.07
CA MET A 36 -6.07 14.15 4.70
C MET A 36 -6.96 14.63 5.85
N VAL A 37 -7.67 13.72 6.50
CA VAL A 37 -8.52 14.04 7.65
C VAL A 37 -7.69 14.55 8.82
N SER A 38 -6.57 13.88 9.13
CA SER A 38 -5.65 14.29 10.20
C SER A 38 -5.10 15.70 9.94
N TYR A 39 -4.61 15.96 8.73
CA TYR A 39 -4.14 17.28 8.33
C TYR A 39 -5.25 18.34 8.40
N GLY A 40 -6.46 18.01 7.93
CA GLY A 40 -7.61 18.90 7.98
C GLY A 40 -8.00 19.29 9.41
N LYS A 41 -7.85 18.37 10.38
CA LYS A 41 -8.16 18.63 11.79
C LYS A 41 -7.26 19.69 12.41
N ASN A 42 -6.06 19.93 11.88
CA ASN A 42 -5.18 21.03 12.31
C ASN A 42 -5.80 22.43 12.10
N PHE A 43 -6.85 22.53 11.27
CA PHE A 43 -7.54 23.78 10.99
C PHE A 43 -8.85 23.95 11.76
N MET A 44 -9.17 23.05 12.71
CA MET A 44 -10.39 23.15 13.50
C MET A 44 -10.54 24.55 14.14
N GLY A 45 -11.73 25.13 14.02
CA GLY A 45 -12.05 26.47 14.49
C GLY A 45 -11.67 27.62 13.54
N VAL A 46 -10.88 27.39 12.48
CA VAL A 46 -10.61 28.43 11.48
C VAL A 46 -11.92 28.92 10.87
N ARG A 47 -12.16 30.23 10.95
CA ARG A 47 -13.43 30.86 10.59
C ARG A 47 -13.85 30.59 9.14
N TYR A 48 -15.15 30.58 8.91
CA TYR A 48 -15.71 30.59 7.57
C TYR A 48 -15.53 31.97 6.92
N VAL A 49 -15.05 31.99 5.68
CA VAL A 49 -15.00 33.18 4.83
C VAL A 49 -15.44 32.77 3.43
N PHE A 50 -16.52 33.36 2.92
CA PHE A 50 -17.01 33.07 1.57
C PHE A 50 -15.91 33.38 0.53
N GLY A 51 -15.61 32.44 -0.36
CA GLY A 51 -14.50 32.56 -1.31
C GLY A 51 -13.12 32.27 -0.71
N GLY A 52 -13.00 32.03 0.60
CA GLY A 52 -11.75 31.82 1.31
C GLY A 52 -11.08 30.48 0.97
N THR A 53 -9.76 30.50 0.81
CA THR A 53 -8.93 29.34 0.39
C THR A 53 -7.66 29.17 1.23
N THR A 54 -7.54 29.88 2.37
CA THR A 54 -6.32 29.88 3.18
C THR A 54 -6.63 29.76 4.68
N PRO A 55 -5.64 29.44 5.53
CA PRO A 55 -5.85 29.38 6.99
C PRO A 55 -6.32 30.69 7.66
N LYS A 56 -6.35 31.83 6.95
CA LYS A 56 -6.98 33.08 7.44
C LYS A 56 -8.52 33.04 7.40
N GLY A 57 -9.07 32.05 6.70
CA GLY A 57 -10.49 31.81 6.56
C GLY A 57 -10.80 30.98 5.30
N PHE A 58 -11.69 30.01 5.45
CA PHE A 58 -12.04 29.09 4.37
C PHE A 58 -13.53 29.15 4.04
N ASP A 59 -13.90 28.93 2.78
CA ASP A 59 -15.20 28.36 2.45
C ASP A 59 -15.10 26.82 2.34
N CYS A 60 -16.26 26.16 2.19
CA CYS A 60 -16.33 24.71 2.15
C CYS A 60 -15.43 24.08 1.07
N SER A 61 -15.50 24.59 -0.16
CA SER A 61 -14.74 24.06 -1.30
C SER A 61 -13.28 24.52 -1.32
N GLY A 62 -12.99 25.70 -0.77
CA GLY A 62 -11.62 26.17 -0.55
C GLY A 62 -10.90 25.36 0.52
N PHE A 63 -11.60 24.95 1.59
CA PHE A 63 -11.06 24.06 2.62
C PHE A 63 -10.73 22.68 2.06
N THR A 64 -11.67 22.03 1.36
CA THR A 64 -11.41 20.71 0.76
C THR A 64 -10.27 20.79 -0.25
N GLN A 65 -10.25 21.80 -1.11
CA GLN A 65 -9.16 22.02 -2.07
C GLN A 65 -7.81 22.19 -1.37
N TYR A 66 -7.75 22.94 -0.27
CA TYR A 66 -6.52 23.17 0.48
C TYR A 66 -5.96 21.87 1.08
N VAL A 67 -6.82 21.05 1.69
CA VAL A 67 -6.42 19.75 2.26
C VAL A 67 -5.94 18.79 1.17
N TYR A 68 -6.69 18.69 0.06
CA TYR A 68 -6.35 17.84 -1.07
C TYR A 68 -5.03 18.25 -1.74
N LYS A 69 -4.84 19.56 -1.96
CA LYS A 69 -3.62 20.11 -2.56
C LYS A 69 -2.37 19.79 -1.74
N LYS A 70 -2.47 19.80 -0.40
CA LYS A 70 -1.35 19.41 0.48
C LYS A 70 -0.88 17.98 0.24
N HIS A 71 -1.78 17.09 -0.16
CA HIS A 71 -1.51 15.68 -0.47
C HIS A 71 -1.25 15.46 -1.97
N GLY A 72 -0.97 16.52 -2.72
CA GLY A 72 -0.63 16.46 -4.14
C GLY A 72 -1.81 16.10 -5.05
N VAL A 73 -3.05 16.27 -4.58
CA VAL A 73 -4.26 15.99 -5.36
C VAL A 73 -4.95 17.31 -5.69
N SER A 74 -5.10 17.59 -6.98
CA SER A 74 -5.76 18.81 -7.45
C SER A 74 -7.24 18.54 -7.67
N ILE A 75 -8.09 19.32 -7.00
CA ILE A 75 -9.54 19.32 -7.22
C ILE A 75 -10.03 20.72 -7.61
N PRO A 76 -11.14 20.82 -8.36
CA PRO A 76 -11.70 22.09 -8.78
C PRO A 76 -12.02 23.05 -7.61
N ARG A 77 -12.11 24.35 -7.91
CA ARG A 77 -12.29 25.39 -6.88
C ARG A 77 -13.69 25.38 -6.28
N THR A 78 -14.73 25.11 -7.07
CA THR A 78 -16.12 25.26 -6.62
C THR A 78 -16.75 23.93 -6.20
N THR A 79 -17.67 23.98 -5.24
CA THR A 79 -18.46 22.81 -4.79
C THR A 79 -19.12 22.06 -5.95
N GLY A 80 -19.68 22.79 -6.93
CA GLY A 80 -20.38 22.21 -8.07
C GLY A 80 -19.45 21.44 -9.01
N GLU A 81 -18.24 21.95 -9.24
CA GLU A 81 -17.23 21.26 -10.04
C GLU A 81 -16.61 20.08 -9.26
N GLN A 82 -16.37 20.23 -7.96
CA GLN A 82 -15.92 19.13 -7.11
C GLN A 82 -16.91 17.96 -7.12
N TYR A 83 -18.22 18.23 -7.23
CA TYR A 83 -19.24 17.18 -7.35
C TYR A 83 -19.19 16.40 -8.68
N ARG A 84 -18.40 16.84 -9.66
CA ARG A 84 -18.27 16.20 -10.97
C ARG A 84 -16.98 15.40 -11.13
N VAL A 85 -16.06 15.45 -10.16
CA VAL A 85 -14.80 14.70 -10.21
C VAL A 85 -14.83 13.49 -9.28
N GLY A 86 -14.02 12.48 -9.61
CA GLY A 86 -13.95 11.23 -8.86
C GLY A 86 -15.14 10.30 -9.07
N THR A 87 -15.09 9.15 -8.39
CA THR A 87 -16.09 8.08 -8.49
C THR A 87 -17.21 8.32 -7.48
N SER A 88 -18.47 8.08 -7.88
CA SER A 88 -19.60 8.14 -6.94
C SER A 88 -19.50 7.03 -5.91
N VAL A 89 -19.70 7.36 -4.62
CA VAL A 89 -19.62 6.40 -3.51
C VAL A 89 -20.96 6.27 -2.82
N ALA A 90 -21.40 5.03 -2.57
CA ALA A 90 -22.58 4.78 -1.76
C ALA A 90 -22.31 5.19 -0.30
N LYS A 91 -23.32 5.71 0.41
CA LYS A 91 -23.16 6.18 1.80
C LYS A 91 -22.59 5.10 2.74
N SER A 92 -22.91 3.83 2.51
CA SER A 92 -22.38 2.68 3.27
C SER A 92 -20.92 2.34 2.97
N GLN A 93 -20.35 2.88 1.88
CA GLN A 93 -18.99 2.61 1.42
C GLN A 93 -18.04 3.81 1.64
N LEU A 94 -18.47 4.81 2.41
CA LEU A 94 -17.66 5.99 2.71
C LEU A 94 -16.38 5.58 3.45
N LYS A 95 -15.26 6.04 2.92
CA LYS A 95 -13.92 5.91 3.52
C LYS A 95 -13.38 7.30 3.88
N PRO A 96 -12.57 7.44 4.94
CA PRO A 96 -11.92 8.70 5.26
C PRO A 96 -11.27 9.32 4.02
N GLY A 97 -11.42 10.63 3.83
CA GLY A 97 -10.94 11.33 2.64
C GLY A 97 -12.01 11.57 1.58
N ASP A 98 -13.06 10.76 1.48
CA ASP A 98 -14.14 10.97 0.49
C ASP A 98 -14.76 12.38 0.62
N LEU A 99 -15.00 13.06 -0.50
CA LEU A 99 -15.74 14.32 -0.53
C LEU A 99 -17.23 14.04 -0.30
N VAL A 100 -17.83 14.66 0.71
CA VAL A 100 -19.25 14.52 1.05
C VAL A 100 -19.99 15.80 0.74
N PHE A 101 -21.05 15.70 -0.05
CA PHE A 101 -21.78 16.85 -0.57
C PHE A 101 -23.15 16.97 0.08
N PHE A 102 -23.56 18.22 0.28
CA PHE A 102 -24.87 18.55 0.80
C PHE A 102 -25.59 19.54 -0.11
N LYS A 103 -26.93 19.43 -0.14
CA LYS A 103 -27.83 20.28 -0.91
C LYS A 103 -28.65 21.20 0.00
N ASN A 104 -29.16 22.29 -0.58
CA ASN A 104 -30.10 23.20 0.08
C ASN A 104 -29.58 23.74 1.44
N THR A 105 -28.30 24.11 1.49
CA THR A 105 -27.68 24.71 2.69
C THR A 105 -27.83 26.23 2.66
N TYR A 106 -27.13 26.92 1.75
CA TYR A 106 -27.28 28.37 1.51
C TYR A 106 -27.90 28.71 0.13
N LYS A 107 -27.99 27.73 -0.77
CA LYS A 107 -28.66 27.85 -2.07
C LYS A 107 -29.31 26.53 -2.46
N THR A 108 -30.29 26.59 -3.36
CA THR A 108 -30.94 25.41 -3.95
C THR A 108 -29.93 24.52 -4.69
N GLY A 109 -30.08 23.20 -4.54
CA GLY A 109 -29.17 22.21 -5.13
C GLY A 109 -27.86 22.05 -4.36
N ILE A 110 -26.86 21.44 -5.00
CA ILE A 110 -25.53 21.22 -4.40
C ILE A 110 -24.93 22.56 -3.97
N SER A 111 -24.67 22.67 -2.67
CA SER A 111 -24.27 23.93 -2.05
C SER A 111 -23.11 23.78 -1.08
N HIS A 112 -22.91 22.62 -0.44
CA HIS A 112 -21.83 22.42 0.52
C HIS A 112 -21.02 21.16 0.25
N VAL A 113 -19.77 21.16 0.70
CA VAL A 113 -18.86 20.00 0.64
C VAL A 113 -18.02 19.92 1.92
N GLY A 114 -17.70 18.70 2.34
CA GLY A 114 -16.73 18.41 3.38
C GLY A 114 -15.95 17.14 3.05
N ILE A 115 -15.07 16.73 3.96
CA ILE A 115 -14.26 15.52 3.86
C ILE A 115 -14.78 14.52 4.89
N TYR A 116 -15.15 13.31 4.47
CA TYR A 116 -15.56 12.26 5.40
C TYR A 116 -14.39 11.92 6.34
N ALA A 117 -14.66 11.94 7.63
CA ALA A 117 -13.66 11.78 8.68
C ALA A 117 -13.72 10.40 9.38
N GLY A 118 -14.51 9.47 8.84
CA GLY A 118 -14.87 8.22 9.51
C GLY A 118 -15.97 8.41 10.55
N ASN A 119 -16.48 7.30 11.11
CA ASN A 119 -17.44 7.30 12.22
C ASN A 119 -18.66 8.20 12.01
N ASN A 120 -19.19 8.24 10.79
CA ASN A 120 -20.35 9.05 10.42
C ASN A 120 -20.14 10.58 10.60
N GLN A 121 -18.87 11.03 10.61
CA GLN A 121 -18.47 12.43 10.74
C GLN A 121 -17.95 13.00 9.41
N VAL A 122 -18.20 14.28 9.20
CA VAL A 122 -17.67 15.05 8.06
C VAL A 122 -16.95 16.27 8.59
N LEU A 123 -15.70 16.44 8.18
CA LEU A 123 -14.89 17.62 8.44
C LEU A 123 -15.17 18.68 7.37
N ASN A 124 -15.69 19.83 7.77
CA ASN A 124 -16.13 20.87 6.83
C ASN A 124 -16.02 22.29 7.39
N ALA A 125 -16.12 23.30 6.53
CA ALA A 125 -16.15 24.71 6.94
C ALA A 125 -17.59 25.18 7.23
N THR A 126 -17.96 25.31 8.50
CA THR A 126 -19.28 25.79 8.94
C THR A 126 -19.27 27.29 9.21
N THR A 127 -20.38 27.98 8.93
CA THR A 127 -20.52 29.41 9.24
C THR A 127 -20.55 29.70 10.74
N SER A 128 -21.01 28.75 11.57
CA SER A 128 -21.18 28.94 13.01
C SER A 128 -19.95 28.59 13.86
N LYS A 129 -19.15 27.60 13.44
CA LYS A 129 -18.01 27.08 14.23
C LYS A 129 -16.69 27.07 13.46
N GLY A 130 -16.66 27.62 12.24
CA GLY A 130 -15.51 27.48 11.35
C GLY A 130 -15.32 26.04 10.90
N ILE A 131 -14.08 25.61 10.69
CA ILE A 131 -13.77 24.21 10.40
C ILE A 131 -14.17 23.34 11.61
N ALA A 132 -15.09 22.41 11.39
CA ALA A 132 -15.64 21.56 12.43
C ALA A 132 -16.03 20.19 11.89
N LEU A 133 -16.14 19.21 12.79
CA LEU A 133 -16.77 17.93 12.52
C LEU A 133 -18.29 18.04 12.69
N VAL A 134 -19.04 17.48 11.75
CA VAL A 134 -20.49 17.38 11.79
C VAL A 134 -20.92 15.94 11.54
N SER A 135 -21.98 15.49 12.22
CA SER A 135 -22.50 14.14 12.02
C SER A 135 -23.45 14.09 10.82
N LEU A 136 -23.35 13.04 10.00
CA LEU A 136 -24.33 12.74 8.95
C LEU A 136 -25.68 12.27 9.49
N SER A 137 -25.80 12.05 10.80
CA SER A 137 -27.09 11.79 11.48
C SER A 137 -27.66 13.03 12.17
N ASN A 138 -26.98 14.18 12.11
CA ASN A 138 -27.48 15.42 12.68
C ASN A 138 -28.75 15.89 11.94
N SER A 139 -29.71 16.47 12.66
CA SER A 139 -31.00 16.93 12.13
C SER A 139 -30.89 17.97 11.02
N TYR A 140 -29.82 18.78 10.99
CA TYR A 140 -29.57 19.72 9.91
C TYR A 140 -28.86 19.08 8.72
N TRP A 141 -27.81 18.29 8.96
CA TRP A 141 -26.92 17.76 7.91
C TRP A 141 -27.44 16.48 7.24
N GLY A 142 -28.04 15.58 8.00
CA GLY A 142 -28.55 14.30 7.51
C GLY A 142 -29.55 14.43 6.36
N PRO A 143 -30.64 15.22 6.53
CA PRO A 143 -31.60 15.47 5.46
C PRO A 143 -31.03 16.18 4.23
N LYS A 144 -29.87 16.83 4.38
CA LYS A 144 -29.19 17.58 3.31
C LYS A 144 -28.14 16.78 2.58
N TYR A 145 -27.81 15.55 3.00
CA TYR A 145 -26.85 14.69 2.30
C TYR A 145 -27.30 14.51 0.84
N ALA A 146 -26.41 14.81 -0.10
CA ALA A 146 -26.70 14.77 -1.53
C ALA A 146 -25.93 13.67 -2.27
N GLY A 147 -24.77 13.26 -1.74
CA GLY A 147 -23.92 12.23 -2.33
C GLY A 147 -22.47 12.38 -1.89
N ALA A 148 -21.62 11.47 -2.36
CA ALA A 148 -20.19 11.50 -2.08
C ALA A 148 -19.35 11.11 -3.30
N LYS A 149 -18.12 11.63 -3.33
CA LYS A 149 -17.12 11.38 -4.37
C LYS A 149 -15.81 10.91 -3.77
N ARG A 150 -15.26 9.81 -4.31
CA ARG A 150 -13.89 9.38 -4.05
C ARG A 150 -12.98 9.89 -5.15
N VAL A 151 -12.04 10.75 -4.77
CA VAL A 151 -11.04 11.31 -5.69
C VAL A 151 -9.70 10.58 -5.56
N VAL A 152 -9.44 9.95 -4.42
CA VAL A 152 -8.28 9.08 -4.22
C VAL A 152 -8.75 7.76 -3.64
N ASP A 153 -8.29 6.66 -4.21
CA ASP A 153 -8.66 5.30 -3.84
C ASP A 153 -7.43 4.58 -3.29
N GLY A 154 -7.51 3.98 -2.11
CA GLY A 154 -6.40 3.26 -1.48
C GLY A 154 -5.33 4.10 -0.76
N LYS A 155 -4.18 3.46 -0.50
CA LYS A 155 -3.05 4.03 0.27
C LYS A 155 -2.20 5.02 -0.55
N PHE A 156 -2.21 4.89 -1.88
CA PHE A 156 -1.36 5.67 -2.78
C PHE A 156 -2.20 6.39 -3.82
N LYS A 157 -1.86 7.66 -4.11
CA LYS A 157 -2.65 8.51 -5.01
C LYS A 157 -2.61 8.10 -6.49
N ASP A 158 -1.66 7.26 -6.86
CA ASP A 158 -1.39 6.77 -8.21
C ASP A 158 -1.66 5.26 -8.35
N LEU A 159 -2.40 4.66 -7.42
CA LEU A 159 -2.77 3.25 -7.45
C LEU A 159 -4.26 3.05 -7.15
N SER A 160 -5.05 2.81 -8.20
CA SER A 160 -6.47 2.48 -8.11
C SER A 160 -6.71 1.11 -7.47
N GLU A 161 -7.80 0.93 -6.70
CA GLU A 161 -8.23 -0.39 -6.17
C GLU A 161 -8.53 -1.39 -7.31
N SER A 162 -8.81 -0.89 -8.52
CA SER A 162 -9.02 -1.73 -9.71
C SER A 162 -7.72 -2.17 -10.42
N HIS A 163 -6.55 -1.71 -9.96
CA HIS A 163 -5.28 -2.09 -10.55
C HIS A 163 -4.98 -3.56 -10.22
N LEU A 164 -4.55 -4.38 -11.19
CA LEU A 164 -4.33 -5.83 -10.99
C LEU A 164 -3.36 -6.13 -9.82
N ALA A 165 -2.30 -5.34 -9.67
CA ALA A 165 -1.35 -5.48 -8.56
C ALA A 165 -1.80 -4.82 -7.24
N TYR A 166 -3.02 -4.26 -7.14
CA TYR A 166 -3.46 -3.50 -5.97
C TYR A 166 -3.35 -4.31 -4.69
N GLU A 167 -3.94 -5.51 -4.66
CA GLU A 167 -3.94 -6.38 -3.48
C GLU A 167 -2.51 -6.74 -3.05
N ALA A 168 -1.66 -7.11 -3.99
CA ALA A 168 -0.26 -7.41 -3.73
C ALA A 168 0.50 -6.21 -3.13
N ILE A 169 0.29 -5.01 -3.69
CA ILE A 169 0.94 -3.79 -3.19
C ILE A 169 0.41 -3.44 -1.79
N ASP A 170 -0.89 -3.58 -1.56
CA ASP A 170 -1.54 -3.26 -0.29
C ASP A 170 -1.05 -4.18 0.84
N ASP A 171 -1.01 -5.48 0.61
CA ASP A 171 -0.54 -6.49 1.56
C ASP A 171 0.96 -6.32 1.88
N LEU A 172 1.80 -6.14 0.84
CA LEU A 172 3.23 -5.94 1.04
C LEU A 172 3.55 -4.61 1.74
N THR A 173 2.69 -3.59 1.57
CA THR A 173 2.76 -2.32 2.30
C THR A 173 2.44 -2.53 3.79
N ASP A 174 1.38 -3.28 4.11
CA ASP A 174 1.02 -3.59 5.50
C ASP A 174 2.05 -4.46 6.21
N LYS A 175 2.77 -5.30 5.47
CA LYS A 175 3.89 -6.09 5.96
C LYS A 175 5.20 -5.30 6.05
N ASN A 176 5.21 -4.01 5.68
CA ASN A 176 6.40 -3.15 5.60
C ASN A 176 7.51 -3.71 4.68
N ILE A 177 7.14 -4.51 3.68
CA ILE A 177 8.09 -5.10 2.71
C ILE A 177 8.41 -4.07 1.62
N ILE A 178 7.38 -3.44 1.06
CA ILE A 178 7.50 -2.35 0.10
C ILE A 178 6.75 -1.14 0.62
N GLN A 179 7.29 0.06 0.39
CA GLN A 179 6.63 1.30 0.75
C GLN A 179 6.56 2.21 -0.48
N GLY A 180 5.59 3.12 -0.46
CA GLY A 180 5.54 4.26 -1.37
C GLY A 180 6.53 5.35 -0.99
N PHE A 181 6.30 6.53 -1.54
CA PHE A 181 7.12 7.72 -1.32
C PHE A 181 6.37 8.76 -0.48
N ASP A 182 7.10 9.71 0.07
CA ASP A 182 6.56 10.77 0.95
C ASP A 182 5.50 11.66 0.26
N ASP A 183 5.47 11.65 -1.08
CA ASP A 183 4.48 12.35 -1.90
C ASP A 183 3.17 11.55 -2.08
N TYR A 184 3.00 10.45 -1.33
CA TYR A 184 1.90 9.48 -1.38
C TYR A 184 1.76 8.74 -2.72
N THR A 185 2.83 8.68 -3.54
CA THR A 185 2.87 7.80 -4.71
C THR A 185 3.42 6.42 -4.36
N PHE A 186 2.94 5.39 -5.06
CA PHE A 186 3.59 4.09 -5.14
C PHE A 186 4.54 4.00 -6.33
N ARG A 187 4.23 4.69 -7.43
CA ARG A 187 4.91 4.64 -8.73
C ARG A 187 4.89 3.25 -9.35
N PRO A 188 3.70 2.68 -9.64
CA PRO A 188 3.54 1.28 -10.06
C PRO A 188 4.27 0.94 -11.36
N ASN A 189 4.46 1.93 -12.23
CA ASN A 189 5.08 1.77 -13.55
C ASN A 189 6.59 2.04 -13.56
N ASP A 190 7.17 2.57 -12.47
CA ASP A 190 8.60 2.81 -12.40
C ASP A 190 9.33 1.45 -12.38
N PRO A 191 10.41 1.29 -13.18
CA PRO A 191 11.22 0.08 -13.13
C PRO A 191 11.95 -0.03 -11.78
N ILE A 192 12.18 -1.26 -11.32
CA ILE A 192 13.00 -1.49 -10.12
C ILE A 192 14.44 -1.82 -10.46
N THR A 193 15.35 -1.38 -9.59
CA THR A 193 16.77 -1.72 -9.70
C THR A 193 17.07 -3.09 -9.11
N ARG A 194 18.21 -3.67 -9.49
CA ARG A 194 18.73 -4.93 -8.95
C ARG A 194 18.90 -4.86 -7.43
N GLY A 195 19.48 -3.77 -6.92
CA GLY A 195 19.63 -3.52 -5.48
C GLY A 195 18.29 -3.41 -4.75
N GLN A 196 17.30 -2.74 -5.35
CA GLN A 196 15.94 -2.69 -4.80
C GLN A 196 15.30 -4.08 -4.74
N ALA A 197 15.43 -4.88 -5.80
CA ALA A 197 14.91 -6.24 -5.84
C ALA A 197 15.50 -7.12 -4.73
N ALA A 198 16.84 -7.08 -4.55
CA ALA A 198 17.53 -7.80 -3.48
C ALA A 198 17.04 -7.38 -2.09
N ALA A 199 16.91 -6.07 -1.84
CA ALA A 199 16.42 -5.56 -0.56
C ALA A 199 14.97 -5.95 -0.27
N LEU A 200 14.08 -5.91 -1.27
CA LEU A 200 12.69 -6.29 -1.10
C LEU A 200 12.55 -7.79 -0.76
N ILE A 201 13.31 -8.65 -1.42
CA ILE A 201 13.30 -10.09 -1.12
C ILE A 201 13.90 -10.35 0.26
N ASN A 202 15.02 -9.70 0.60
CA ASN A 202 15.65 -9.92 1.89
C ASN A 202 14.81 -9.36 3.06
N ARG A 203 13.90 -8.40 2.84
CA ARG A 203 12.89 -8.04 3.86
C ARG A 203 11.92 -9.16 4.18
N VAL A 204 11.65 -10.03 3.21
CA VAL A 204 10.83 -11.23 3.38
C VAL A 204 11.64 -12.34 4.04
N LEU A 205 12.80 -12.66 3.48
CA LEU A 205 13.62 -13.80 3.93
C LEU A 205 14.40 -13.52 5.23
N LYS A 206 14.71 -12.25 5.51
CA LYS A 206 15.42 -11.77 6.69
C LYS A 206 16.78 -12.43 6.92
N HIS A 207 17.46 -12.82 5.85
CA HIS A 207 18.79 -13.40 5.94
C HIS A 207 19.83 -12.34 6.32
N GLN A 208 20.83 -12.77 7.07
CA GLN A 208 22.00 -11.96 7.42
C GLN A 208 23.22 -12.56 6.75
N PRO A 209 24.01 -11.76 6.00
CA PRO A 209 25.20 -12.27 5.35
C PRO A 209 26.33 -12.47 6.36
N THR A 210 27.19 -13.44 6.08
CA THR A 210 28.46 -13.67 6.79
C THR A 210 29.60 -12.80 6.23
N ASN A 211 29.52 -12.39 4.96
CA ASN A 211 30.44 -11.47 4.32
C ASN A 211 29.67 -10.40 3.54
N ILE A 212 30.08 -9.14 3.59
CA ILE A 212 29.41 -8.04 2.89
C ILE A 212 30.05 -7.67 1.55
N SER A 213 31.20 -8.27 1.21
CA SER A 213 31.97 -7.94 0.01
C SER A 213 32.05 -9.15 -0.94
N TYR A 214 31.14 -9.15 -1.91
CA TYR A 214 31.07 -10.16 -2.98
C TYR A 214 31.24 -9.57 -4.38
N PHE A 215 31.06 -8.26 -4.54
CA PHE A 215 31.05 -7.58 -5.83
C PHE A 215 31.87 -6.30 -5.78
N ASN A 216 32.61 -6.03 -6.84
CA ASN A 216 33.56 -4.91 -6.91
C ASN A 216 32.87 -3.53 -6.87
N ASP A 217 31.62 -3.46 -7.32
CA ASP A 217 30.81 -2.23 -7.42
C ASP A 217 29.77 -2.10 -6.29
N VAL A 218 29.82 -2.96 -5.28
CA VAL A 218 28.98 -2.88 -4.08
C VAL A 218 29.88 -2.72 -2.87
N SER A 219 30.21 -1.47 -2.55
CA SER A 219 30.96 -1.14 -1.34
C SER A 219 30.14 -1.44 -0.07
N SER A 220 30.81 -1.60 1.07
CA SER A 220 30.17 -1.79 2.38
C SER A 220 29.26 -0.62 2.80
N SER A 221 29.50 0.58 2.25
CA SER A 221 28.67 1.77 2.45
C SER A 221 27.46 1.85 1.51
N ASN A 222 27.37 0.97 0.49
CA ASN A 222 26.22 0.93 -0.38
C ASN A 222 24.97 0.54 0.44
N ARG A 223 23.88 1.29 0.26
CA ARG A 223 22.60 1.08 0.96
C ARG A 223 22.02 -0.33 0.81
N PHE A 224 22.42 -1.08 -0.21
CA PHE A 224 21.96 -2.45 -0.49
C PHE A 224 23.02 -3.51 -0.16
N ALA A 225 24.19 -3.15 0.38
CA ALA A 225 25.33 -4.06 0.53
C ALA A 225 24.97 -5.34 1.29
N LYS A 226 24.29 -5.19 2.44
CA LYS A 226 23.87 -6.34 3.27
C LYS A 226 22.85 -7.23 2.58
N ASP A 227 21.87 -6.63 1.91
CA ASP A 227 20.83 -7.39 1.21
C ASP A 227 21.39 -8.14 0.01
N VAL A 228 22.22 -7.48 -0.80
CA VAL A 228 22.90 -8.09 -1.93
C VAL A 228 23.80 -9.23 -1.48
N ALA A 229 24.57 -9.04 -0.41
CA ALA A 229 25.39 -10.09 0.16
C ALA A 229 24.55 -11.30 0.63
N ALA A 230 23.46 -11.04 1.38
CA ALA A 230 22.59 -12.10 1.89
C ALA A 230 21.97 -12.92 0.75
N MET A 231 21.44 -12.24 -0.27
CA MET A 231 20.84 -12.90 -1.43
C MET A 231 21.88 -13.65 -2.28
N ARG A 232 23.14 -13.19 -2.31
CA ARG A 232 24.23 -13.89 -2.97
C ARG A 232 24.63 -15.16 -2.23
N GLU A 233 24.79 -15.09 -0.91
CA GLU A 233 25.08 -16.25 -0.04
C GLU A 233 24.00 -17.32 -0.12
N SER A 234 22.73 -16.92 -0.21
CA SER A 234 21.61 -17.85 -0.40
C SER A 234 21.48 -18.41 -1.83
N GLY A 235 22.37 -18.03 -2.77
CA GLY A 235 22.32 -18.50 -4.16
C GLY A 235 21.16 -17.94 -4.99
N ILE A 236 20.44 -16.93 -4.47
CA ILE A 236 19.26 -16.34 -5.13
C ILE A 236 19.70 -15.44 -6.28
N ILE A 237 20.70 -14.60 -6.04
CA ILE A 237 21.26 -13.69 -7.02
C ILE A 237 22.70 -14.04 -7.39
N ASN A 238 23.08 -13.66 -8.61
CA ASN A 238 24.45 -13.70 -9.11
C ASN A 238 24.82 -12.33 -9.69
N GLY A 239 26.13 -12.07 -9.73
CA GLY A 239 26.71 -10.94 -10.45
C GLY A 239 27.02 -11.28 -11.91
N TYR A 240 27.69 -10.35 -12.57
CA TYR A 240 28.19 -10.49 -13.92
C TYR A 240 29.60 -11.13 -13.93
N PRO A 241 30.05 -11.68 -15.07
CA PRO A 241 31.38 -12.28 -15.19
C PRO A 241 32.55 -11.33 -14.87
N ASP A 242 32.32 -10.01 -14.95
CA ASP A 242 33.30 -8.97 -14.60
C ASP A 242 33.42 -8.71 -13.08
N GLY A 243 32.73 -9.48 -12.25
CA GLY A 243 32.74 -9.33 -10.78
C GLY A 243 31.83 -8.21 -10.26
N THR A 244 31.00 -7.60 -11.11
CA THR A 244 30.04 -6.56 -10.70
C THR A 244 28.65 -7.13 -10.41
N TYR A 245 27.85 -6.41 -9.63
CA TYR A 245 26.43 -6.68 -9.42
C TYR A 245 25.52 -5.68 -10.11
N ARG A 246 25.95 -4.43 -10.29
CA ARG A 246 25.23 -3.30 -10.89
C ARG A 246 23.93 -2.99 -10.14
N PRO A 247 24.00 -2.59 -8.85
CA PRO A 247 22.82 -2.42 -7.99
C PRO A 247 21.82 -1.38 -8.50
N ASP A 248 22.26 -0.40 -9.27
CA ASP A 248 21.41 0.66 -9.84
C ASP A 248 20.86 0.32 -11.23
N ALA A 249 21.32 -0.77 -11.84
CA ALA A 249 20.75 -1.24 -13.11
C ALA A 249 19.35 -1.83 -12.88
N TYR A 250 18.42 -1.56 -13.78
CA TYR A 250 17.08 -2.13 -13.73
C TYR A 250 17.09 -3.63 -14.03
N ILE A 251 16.19 -4.39 -13.42
CA ILE A 251 15.98 -5.80 -13.79
C ILE A 251 14.96 -5.94 -14.92
N THR A 252 15.13 -6.99 -15.71
CA THR A 252 14.13 -7.49 -16.65
C THR A 252 13.07 -8.33 -15.93
N ARG A 253 11.92 -8.53 -16.59
CA ARG A 253 10.88 -9.45 -16.12
C ARG A 253 11.40 -10.88 -16.01
N THR A 254 12.24 -11.33 -16.95
CA THR A 254 12.88 -12.65 -16.84
C THR A 254 13.78 -12.76 -15.61
N GLU A 255 14.64 -11.77 -15.35
CA GLU A 255 15.48 -11.79 -14.15
C GLU A 255 14.66 -11.81 -12.87
N MET A 256 13.56 -11.04 -12.81
CA MET A 256 12.60 -11.10 -11.69
C MET A 256 12.05 -12.52 -11.48
N ALA A 257 11.59 -13.20 -12.54
CA ALA A 257 11.03 -14.55 -12.45
C ALA A 257 12.03 -15.53 -11.84
N VAL A 258 13.28 -15.48 -12.31
CA VAL A 258 14.37 -16.36 -11.85
C VAL A 258 14.70 -16.08 -10.39
N ILE A 259 14.78 -14.81 -10.02
CA ILE A 259 15.04 -14.40 -8.65
C ILE A 259 13.90 -14.87 -7.72
N ALA A 260 12.63 -14.68 -8.11
CA ALA A 260 11.48 -15.12 -7.33
C ALA A 260 11.43 -16.66 -7.18
N LYS A 261 11.65 -17.42 -8.26
CA LYS A 261 11.72 -18.88 -8.21
C LYS A 261 12.77 -19.37 -7.22
N ARG A 262 13.97 -18.78 -7.26
CA ARG A 262 15.07 -19.17 -6.35
C ARG A 262 14.81 -18.75 -4.90
N ALA A 263 14.28 -17.55 -4.70
CA ALA A 263 14.03 -17.02 -3.36
C ALA A 263 13.00 -17.85 -2.57
N PHE A 264 12.01 -18.41 -3.25
CA PHE A 264 10.89 -19.14 -2.64
C PHE A 264 10.88 -20.64 -2.97
N ASP A 265 11.98 -21.16 -3.54
CA ASP A 265 12.12 -22.57 -3.96
C ASP A 265 10.87 -23.10 -4.68
N LEU A 266 10.38 -22.35 -5.67
CA LEU A 266 9.11 -22.67 -6.34
C LEU A 266 9.24 -23.97 -7.14
N LYS A 267 8.70 -25.07 -6.59
CA LYS A 267 8.67 -26.40 -7.20
C LYS A 267 7.36 -26.59 -7.94
N LEU A 268 7.39 -26.34 -9.23
CA LEU A 268 6.33 -26.80 -10.12
C LEU A 268 6.60 -28.29 -10.37
N GLY A 269 5.76 -29.17 -9.84
CA GLY A 269 5.75 -30.57 -10.32
C GLY A 269 5.37 -30.66 -11.80
N ASP A 270 5.26 -31.86 -12.36
CA ASP A 270 4.88 -32.11 -13.77
C ASP A 270 3.53 -31.46 -14.19
N VAL A 271 2.73 -31.03 -13.23
CA VAL A 271 1.43 -30.40 -13.44
C VAL A 271 1.60 -28.89 -13.62
N THR A 272 2.12 -28.41 -14.77
CA THR A 272 1.83 -27.07 -15.38
C THR A 272 2.85 -26.56 -16.42
N ALA A 273 3.96 -27.27 -16.67
CA ALA A 273 4.92 -26.84 -17.71
C ALA A 273 4.38 -26.94 -19.15
N ALA A 274 3.37 -27.78 -19.40
CA ALA A 274 2.92 -28.15 -20.75
C ALA A 274 1.59 -27.52 -21.22
N SER A 275 0.72 -27.00 -20.33
CA SER A 275 -0.63 -26.55 -20.74
C SER A 275 -0.86 -25.03 -20.74
N ASN A 276 0.06 -24.21 -20.21
CA ASN A 276 -0.17 -22.77 -19.98
C ASN A 276 1.04 -21.85 -20.28
N GLY A 277 1.95 -22.25 -21.18
CA GLY A 277 3.09 -21.44 -21.59
C GLY A 277 2.72 -20.09 -22.22
N TYR A 278 3.68 -19.17 -22.26
CA TYR A 278 3.52 -17.89 -22.98
C TYR A 278 3.91 -18.05 -24.45
N LYS A 279 3.20 -17.36 -25.35
CA LYS A 279 3.43 -17.45 -26.81
C LYS A 279 4.82 -16.97 -27.25
N ASP A 280 5.49 -16.16 -26.44
CA ASP A 280 6.81 -15.57 -26.69
C ASP A 280 7.93 -16.23 -25.86
N VAL A 281 7.66 -17.37 -25.21
CA VAL A 281 8.64 -18.09 -24.37
C VAL A 281 8.75 -19.53 -24.83
N SER A 282 9.89 -19.88 -25.43
CA SER A 282 10.19 -21.27 -25.84
C SER A 282 10.42 -22.18 -24.63
N SER A 283 10.06 -23.46 -24.74
CA SER A 283 10.41 -24.49 -23.74
C SER A 283 11.92 -24.67 -23.55
N SER A 284 12.71 -24.36 -24.57
CA SER A 284 14.18 -24.36 -24.52
C SER A 284 14.79 -23.07 -23.95
N TYR A 285 13.97 -22.07 -23.60
CA TYR A 285 14.48 -20.83 -23.02
C TYR A 285 15.08 -21.10 -21.63
N TRP A 286 16.27 -20.56 -21.36
CA TRP A 286 17.02 -20.84 -20.13
C TRP A 286 16.25 -20.53 -18.83
N ALA A 287 15.28 -19.61 -18.89
CA ALA A 287 14.42 -19.23 -17.77
C ALA A 287 12.98 -19.74 -17.92
N HIS A 288 12.71 -20.66 -18.85
CA HIS A 288 11.36 -21.15 -19.16
C HIS A 288 10.58 -21.53 -17.89
N GLU A 289 11.17 -22.38 -17.04
CA GLU A 289 10.51 -22.81 -15.79
C GLU A 289 10.18 -21.64 -14.87
N ALA A 290 11.11 -20.70 -14.68
CA ALA A 290 10.91 -19.56 -13.79
C ALA A 290 9.82 -18.61 -14.33
N VAL A 291 9.77 -18.45 -15.64
CA VAL A 291 8.76 -17.64 -16.31
C VAL A 291 7.38 -18.28 -16.21
N VAL A 292 7.26 -19.57 -16.50
CA VAL A 292 5.99 -20.30 -16.39
C VAL A 292 5.51 -20.38 -14.94
N ALA A 293 6.43 -20.45 -13.96
CA ALA A 293 6.10 -20.37 -12.54
C ALA A 293 5.27 -19.14 -12.21
N MET A 294 5.65 -17.97 -12.73
CA MET A 294 4.93 -16.73 -12.44
C MET A 294 3.45 -16.78 -12.85
N LYS A 295 3.12 -17.52 -13.92
CA LYS A 295 1.73 -17.73 -14.34
C LYS A 295 1.02 -18.78 -13.49
N ALA A 296 1.73 -19.87 -13.15
CA ALA A 296 1.18 -20.96 -12.36
C ALA A 296 0.77 -20.52 -10.94
N ILE A 297 1.52 -19.59 -10.34
CA ILE A 297 1.28 -19.09 -8.99
C ILE A 297 0.42 -17.81 -8.95
N ASP A 298 -0.06 -17.31 -10.09
CA ASP A 298 -0.63 -15.97 -10.16
C ASP A 298 -2.01 -15.86 -9.52
N GLN A 299 -2.09 -15.12 -8.41
CA GLN A 299 -3.35 -14.80 -7.72
C GLN A 299 -3.86 -13.40 -8.09
N THR A 300 -3.00 -12.54 -8.66
CA THR A 300 -3.31 -11.13 -8.97
C THR A 300 -3.85 -10.92 -10.39
N GLY A 301 -3.62 -11.87 -11.28
CA GLY A 301 -3.90 -11.74 -12.73
C GLY A 301 -2.85 -10.96 -13.50
N VAL A 302 -1.79 -10.42 -12.86
CA VAL A 302 -0.70 -9.67 -13.53
C VAL A 302 0.09 -10.53 -14.52
N PHE A 303 0.19 -11.84 -14.27
CA PHE A 303 0.91 -12.80 -15.10
C PHE A 303 -0.03 -13.64 -15.98
N ASN A 304 -1.35 -13.54 -15.79
CA ASN A 304 -2.35 -14.18 -16.63
C ASN A 304 -2.52 -13.48 -17.99
N THR A 305 -1.51 -13.62 -18.83
CA THR A 305 -1.44 -13.02 -20.18
C THR A 305 -1.01 -14.05 -21.22
N GLU A 306 -1.17 -13.72 -22.51
CA GLU A 306 -0.69 -14.57 -23.60
C GLU A 306 0.82 -14.47 -23.82
N LYS A 307 1.44 -13.31 -23.58
CA LYS A 307 2.86 -13.04 -23.77
C LYS A 307 3.50 -12.56 -22.46
N TYR A 308 4.70 -13.04 -22.17
CA TYR A 308 5.41 -12.69 -20.95
C TYR A 308 6.18 -11.38 -21.04
N TYR A 309 6.70 -11.01 -22.22
CA TYR A 309 7.55 -9.85 -22.44
C TYR A 309 8.83 -9.86 -21.58
N GLY A 310 9.55 -10.98 -21.56
CA GLY A 310 10.66 -11.23 -20.64
C GLY A 310 11.78 -10.19 -20.66
N THR A 311 12.05 -9.55 -21.81
CA THR A 311 13.09 -8.52 -21.96
C THR A 311 12.70 -7.13 -21.43
N HIS A 312 11.41 -6.91 -21.16
CA HIS A 312 10.94 -5.62 -20.62
C HIS A 312 11.39 -5.46 -19.17
N ARG A 313 11.51 -4.21 -18.70
CA ARG A 313 11.84 -3.94 -17.31
C ARG A 313 10.72 -4.40 -16.38
N ALA A 314 11.07 -5.00 -15.25
CA ALA A 314 10.10 -5.26 -14.20
C ALA A 314 9.77 -3.95 -13.49
N THR A 315 8.50 -3.56 -13.50
CA THR A 315 8.03 -2.39 -12.75
C THR A 315 7.82 -2.72 -11.28
N ARG A 316 7.70 -1.69 -10.45
CA ARG A 316 7.37 -1.83 -9.02
C ARG A 316 6.11 -2.65 -8.80
N ALA A 317 5.06 -2.43 -9.59
CA ALA A 317 3.82 -3.21 -9.50
C ALA A 317 4.01 -4.67 -9.90
N VAL A 318 4.69 -4.93 -11.02
CA VAL A 318 4.93 -6.30 -11.51
C VAL A 318 5.78 -7.09 -10.51
N PHE A 319 6.82 -6.46 -9.95
CA PHE A 319 7.65 -7.12 -8.94
C PHE A 319 6.90 -7.37 -7.63
N SER A 320 6.04 -6.44 -7.22
CA SER A 320 5.18 -6.61 -6.04
C SER A 320 4.23 -7.80 -6.23
N ALA A 321 3.61 -7.92 -7.41
CA ALA A 321 2.77 -9.07 -7.73
C ALA A 321 3.56 -10.38 -7.71
N ALA A 322 4.76 -10.43 -8.29
CA ALA A 322 5.61 -11.62 -8.27
C ALA A 322 5.96 -12.05 -6.84
N LEU A 323 6.36 -11.09 -6.00
CA LEU A 323 6.74 -11.34 -4.62
C LEU A 323 5.54 -11.80 -3.78
N TYR A 324 4.40 -11.12 -3.91
CA TYR A 324 3.15 -11.49 -3.25
C TYR A 324 2.71 -12.91 -3.63
N ASN A 325 2.63 -13.21 -4.92
CA ASN A 325 2.23 -14.53 -5.38
C ASN A 325 3.17 -15.63 -4.86
N ALA A 326 4.49 -15.39 -4.89
CA ALA A 326 5.47 -16.36 -4.41
C ALA A 326 5.44 -16.58 -2.90
N MET A 327 5.07 -15.56 -2.12
CA MET A 327 4.91 -15.66 -0.66
C MET A 327 3.65 -16.42 -0.24
N ASN A 328 2.64 -16.50 -1.11
CA ASN A 328 1.34 -17.10 -0.81
C ASN A 328 1.09 -18.40 -1.62
N PHE A 329 2.15 -18.97 -2.20
CA PHE A 329 2.16 -20.25 -2.89
C PHE A 329 2.68 -21.34 -1.94
#